data_AF-M3IQI3-F1
#
_entry.id   AF-M3IQI3-F1
#
_cell.length_a   1.000
_cell.length_b   1.000
_cell.length_c   1.000
_cell.angle_alpha   90.00
_cell.angle_beta   90.00
_cell.angle_gamma   90.00
#
_symmetry.space_group_name_H-M   'P 1'
#
loop_
_entity.id
_entity.type
_entity.pdbx_description
1 polymer ?
#
loop_
_entity_poly.entity_id
_entity_poly.type
_entity_poly.pdbx_seq_one_letter_code
_entity_poly.pdbx_strand_id
1 'polypeptide(L)' 'MEAGGKLTDFNGKHFLSGNSEVVVSNGKVHSQIVDIMRNVRDSIGRN' A
#
# COMPACT_ATOMS: atom_id res chain seq x y z
N MET A 1 -13.42 1.49 9.71
CA MET A 1 -13.10 2.24 8.47
C MET A 1 -14.44 2.65 7.90
N GLU A 2 -14.77 3.92 8.04
CA GLU A 2 -16.19 4.34 8.00
C GLU A 2 -16.67 4.73 6.59
N ALA A 3 -15.83 4.63 5.56
CA ALA A 3 -16.15 5.05 4.18
C ALA A 3 -15.84 3.97 3.11
N GLY A 4 -15.69 2.70 3.50
CA GLY A 4 -15.33 1.62 2.55
C GLY A 4 -13.89 1.70 2.02
N GLY A 5 -13.05 2.55 2.61
CA GLY A 5 -11.63 2.65 2.30
C GLY A 5 -10.85 1.39 2.64
N LYS A 6 -9.62 1.32 2.15
CA LYS A 6 -8.62 0.29 2.50
C LYS A 6 -7.34 0.97 2.98
N LEU A 7 -6.74 0.39 4.02
CA LEU A 7 -5.51 0.82 4.68
C LEU A 7 -4.57 -0.37 4.78
N THR A 8 -3.43 -0.31 4.09
CA THR A 8 -2.42 -1.38 4.07
C THR A 8 -1.01 -0.81 4.05
N ASP A 9 0.01 -1.66 4.16
CA ASP A 9 1.39 -1.31 3.82
C ASP A 9 1.64 -1.46 2.30
N PHE A 10 2.87 -1.19 1.84
CA PHE A 10 3.24 -1.37 0.43
C PHE A 10 3.20 -2.84 -0.04
N ASN A 11 3.08 -3.79 0.87
CA ASN A 11 2.85 -5.20 0.56
C ASN A 11 1.35 -5.56 0.54
N GLY A 12 0.44 -4.60 0.70
CA GLY A 12 -0.99 -4.86 0.76
C GLY A 12 -1.44 -5.59 2.02
N LYS A 13 -0.57 -5.73 3.03
CA LYS A 13 -0.93 -6.29 4.34
C LYS A 13 -1.60 -5.21 5.19
N HIS A 14 -2.53 -5.60 6.06
CA HIS A 14 -3.18 -4.66 6.97
C HIS A 14 -2.15 -3.81 7.70
N PHE A 15 -2.34 -2.49 7.66
CA PHE A 15 -1.42 -1.57 8.32
C PHE A 15 -1.51 -1.73 9.83
N LEU A 16 -0.36 -1.88 10.48
CA LEU A 16 -0.22 -1.88 11.94
C LEU A 16 0.48 -0.59 12.36
N SER A 17 0.07 -0.01 13.48
CA SER A 17 0.74 1.16 14.04
C SER A 17 2.21 0.82 14.33
N GLY A 18 3.15 1.54 13.72
CA GLY A 18 4.58 1.26 13.75
C GLY A 18 5.19 0.86 12.40
N ASN A 19 4.38 0.56 11.38
CA ASN A 19 4.87 0.38 10.02
C ASN A 19 5.32 1.74 9.43
N SER A 20 6.47 1.76 8.75
CA SER A 20 7.03 2.98 8.12
C SER A 20 6.29 3.42 6.86
N GLU A 21 5.42 2.56 6.32
CA GLU A 21 4.80 2.72 5.01
C GLU A 21 3.29 2.47 5.08
N VAL A 22 2.51 3.32 4.41
CA VAL A 22 1.05 3.24 4.41
C VAL A 22 0.47 3.55 3.03
N VAL A 23 -0.52 2.76 2.62
CA VAL A 23 -1.37 2.97 1.45
C VAL A 23 -2.81 3.15 1.93
N VAL A 24 -3.39 4.30 1.64
CA VAL A 24 -4.79 4.60 1.91
C VAL A 24 -5.50 4.82 0.59
N SER A 25 -6.63 4.14 0.37
CA SER A 25 -7.44 4.37 -0.82
C SER A 25 -8.92 4.09 -0.59
N ASN A 26 -9.75 4.42 -1.59
CA ASN A 26 -11.20 4.19 -1.60
C ASN A 26 -11.63 2.72 -1.83
N GLY A 27 -10.69 1.78 -1.77
CA GLY A 27 -10.95 0.35 -1.96
C GLY A 27 -11.04 -0.12 -3.42
N LYS A 28 -11.50 0.71 -4.36
CA LYS A 28 -11.69 0.33 -5.79
C LYS A 28 -10.37 0.16 -6.55
N VAL A 29 -9.43 1.06 -6.29
CA VAL A 29 -8.12 1.11 -7.00
C VAL A 29 -6.95 0.65 -6.13
N HIS A 30 -7.24 0.02 -4.99
CA HIS A 30 -6.23 -0.26 -3.97
C HIS A 30 -5.14 -1.22 -4.46
N SER A 31 -5.50 -2.29 -5.16
CA SER A 31 -4.53 -3.26 -5.68
C SER A 31 -3.57 -2.62 -6.69
N GLN A 32 -4.09 -1.78 -7.59
CA GLN A 32 -3.28 -1.08 -8.59
C GLN A 32 -2.24 -0.17 -7.93
N ILE A 33 -2.62 0.53 -6.86
CA ILE A 33 -1.70 1.37 -6.09
C ILE A 33 -0.63 0.52 -5.41
N VAL A 34 -1.02 -0.58 -4.76
CA VAL A 34 -0.07 -1.50 -4.11
C VAL A 34 0.93 -2.08 -5.12
N ASP A 35 0.47 -2.48 -6.30
CA ASP A 35 1.34 -3.03 -7.36
C ASP A 35 2.33 -1.99 -7.89
N ILE A 36 1.90 -0.74 -8.08
CA ILE A 36 2.80 0.36 -8.43
C ILE A 36 3.87 0.56 -7.36
N MET A 37 3.48 0.60 -6.08
CA MET A 37 4.43 0.82 -4.98
C MET A 37 5.45 -0.32 -4.85
N ARG A 38 5.03 -1.57 -5.05
CA ARG A 38 5.93 -2.73 -5.09
C ARG A 38 6.95 -2.61 -6.22
N ASN A 39 6.50 -2.28 -7.43
CA ASN A 39 7.38 -2.14 -8.58
C ASN A 39 8.40 -0.99 -8.40
N VAL A 40 7.97 0.13 -7.83
CA VAL A 40 8.88 1.26 -7.52
C VAL A 40 9.92 0.86 -6.49
N ARG A 41 9.50 0.20 -5.39
CA ARG A 41 10.43 -0.28 -4.35
C ARG A 41 11.45 -1.26 -4.92
N ASP A 42 11.00 -2.22 -5.72
CA ASP A 42 11.87 -3.21 -6.37
C ASP A 42 12.86 -2.57 -7.34
N SER A 43 12.44 -1.52 -8.05
CA SER A 43 13.31 -0.77 -8.96
C SER A 43 14.41 -0.02 -8.19
N ILE A 44 14.08 0.60 -7.07
CA ILE A 44 15.03 1.36 -6.23
C ILE A 44 16.01 0.41 -5.52
N GLY A 45 15.54 -0.72 -5.00
CA GLY A 45 16.37 -1.67 -4.23
C GLY A 45 17.32 -2.55 -5.07
N ARG A 46 17.25 -2.48 -6.40
CA ARG A 46 18.16 -3.18 -7.31
C ARG A 46 19.34 -2.32 -7.80
N ASN A 47 19.43 -1.06 -7.36
CA ASN A 47 20.60 -0.18 -7.53
C ASN A 47 21.41 -0.13 -6.24
#